data_AF-A0A1G1F2W7-F1
#
_entry.id   AF-A0A1G1F2W7-F1
#
_cell.length_a   1.000
_cell.length_b   1.000
_cell.length_c   1.000
_cell.angle_alpha   90.00
_cell.angle_beta   90.00
_cell.angle_gamma   90.00
#
_symmetry.space_group_name_H-M   'P 1'
#
loop_
_entity.id
_entity.type
_entity.pdbx_description
1 polymer ?
#
loop_
_entity_poly.entity_id
_entity_poly.type
_entity_poly.pdbx_seq_one_letter_code
_entity_poly.pdbx_strand_id
1 'polypeptide(L)' 'MGGIGVPELIVLFVLFMPIWLIAFVDVLRNEFAGSNKIVWLIAVILVPFVGPIAYFFIGRKQRVKKVKEN' A
#
# COMPACT_ATOMS: atom_id res chain seq x y z
N MET A 1 -21.23 16.08 24.72
CA MET A 1 -20.75 14.75 24.28
C MET A 1 -20.65 14.78 22.76
N GLY A 2 -19.49 15.13 22.22
CA GLY A 2 -19.24 15.04 20.77
C GLY A 2 -18.96 13.59 20.43
N GLY A 3 -19.98 12.86 19.97
CA GLY A 3 -19.77 11.54 19.36
C GLY A 3 -19.07 11.73 18.02
N ILE A 4 -18.20 10.80 17.65
CA ILE A 4 -17.64 10.75 16.29
C ILE A 4 -18.83 10.62 15.34
N GLY A 5 -19.11 11.69 14.59
CA GLY A 5 -20.17 11.69 13.62
C GLY A 5 -19.78 10.87 12.39
N VAL A 6 -20.79 10.50 11.62
CA VAL A 6 -20.61 9.94 10.26
C VAL A 6 -19.70 10.84 9.39
N PRO A 7 -19.75 12.19 9.46
CA PRO A 7 -18.85 13.05 8.67
C PRO A 7 -17.36 12.82 8.94
N GLU A 8 -16.95 12.64 10.19
CA GLU A 8 -15.55 12.41 10.58
C GLU A 8 -15.01 11.10 10.01
N LEU A 9 -15.85 10.06 9.96
CA LEU A 9 -15.49 8.78 9.34
C LEU A 9 -15.35 8.90 7.82
N ILE A 10 -16.21 9.69 7.17
CA ILE A 10 -16.11 9.97 5.73
C ILE A 10 -14.80 10.70 5.41
N VAL A 11 -14.45 11.72 6.19
CA VAL A 11 -13.20 12.46 6.01
C VAL A 11 -11.99 11.54 6.17
N LEU A 12 -11.97 10.68 7.19
CA LEU A 12 -10.92 9.69 7.38
C LEU A 12 -10.81 8.72 6.20
N PHE A 13 -11.94 8.23 5.70
CA PHE A 13 -11.97 7.31 4.56
C PHE A 13 -11.45 7.96 3.28
N VAL A 14 -11.90 9.18 2.98
CA VAL A 14 -11.45 9.96 1.81
C VAL A 14 -9.96 10.26 1.88
N LEU A 15 -9.41 10.48 3.08
CA LEU A 15 -7.97 10.71 3.27
C LEU A 15 -7.14 9.42 3.06
N PHE A 16 -7.65 8.27 3.51
CA PHE A 16 -6.94 6.99 3.42
C PHE A 16 -7.03 6.32 2.05
N MET A 17 -8.15 6.51 1.35
CA MET A 17 -8.42 5.91 0.03
C MET A 17 -7.32 6.17 -1.02
N PRO A 18 -6.81 7.41 -1.21
CA PRO A 18 -5.73 7.66 -2.17
C PRO A 18 -4.42 6.99 -1.76
N ILE A 19 -4.10 6.90 -0.46
CA ILE A 19 -2.88 6.24 0.03
C ILE A 19 -2.92 4.75 -0.31
N TRP A 20 -4.08 4.12 -0.09
CA TRP A 20 -4.31 2.72 -0.44
C TRP A 20 -4.17 2.48 -1.95
N LEU A 21 -4.82 3.32 -2.77
CA LEU A 21 -4.72 3.22 -4.23
C LEU A 21 -3.29 3.40 -4.74
N ILE A 22 -2.54 4.37 -4.20
CA ILE A 22 -1.15 4.60 -4.59
C ILE A 22 -0.31 3.36 -4.27
N ALA A 23 -0.44 2.80 -3.06
CA ALA A 23 0.29 1.59 -2.69
C ALA A 23 -0.08 0.40 -3.60
N PHE A 24 -1.36 0.22 -3.91
CA PHE A 24 -1.84 -0.82 -4.80
C PHE A 24 -1.29 -0.68 -6.22
N VAL A 25 -1.42 0.50 -6.82
CA VAL A 25 -0.89 0.79 -8.17
C VAL A 25 0.63 0.65 -8.19
N ASP A 26 1.31 1.11 -7.15
CA ASP A 26 2.76 1.01 -7.05
C ASP A 26 3.22 -0.46 -6.92
N VAL A 27 2.50 -1.33 -6.20
CA VAL A 27 2.75 -2.79 -6.19
C VAL A 27 2.52 -3.41 -7.58
N LEU A 28 1.52 -2.97 -8.32
CA LEU A 28 1.27 -3.49 -9.67
C LEU A 28 2.34 -3.03 -10.67
N ARG A 29 2.77 -1.77 -10.56
CA ARG A 29 3.70 -1.12 -11.48
C ARG A 29 5.16 -1.51 -11.24
N ASN A 30 5.56 -1.78 -9.99
CA ASN A 30 6.91 -2.22 -9.69
C ASN A 30 7.06 -3.75 -9.86
N GLU A 31 8.25 -4.16 -10.25
CA GLU A 31 8.65 -5.56 -10.26
C GLU A 31 9.30 -5.93 -8.93
N PHE A 32 8.91 -7.08 -8.40
CA PHE A 32 9.44 -7.63 -7.16
C PHE A 32 10.07 -8.99 -7.45
N ALA A 33 11.12 -9.31 -6.72
CA ALA A 33 11.78 -10.60 -6.88
C ALA A 33 10.88 -11.73 -6.37
N GLY A 34 10.70 -12.79 -7.16
CA GLY A 34 9.94 -13.98 -6.79
C GLY A 34 8.48 -13.68 -6.43
N SER A 35 7.98 -14.28 -5.35
CA SER A 35 6.58 -14.20 -4.94
C SER A 35 6.21 -12.92 -4.15
N ASN A 36 7.17 -12.03 -3.91
CA ASN A 36 6.97 -10.82 -3.11
C ASN A 36 5.88 -9.91 -3.68
N LYS A 37 5.70 -9.87 -5.00
CA LYS A 37 4.63 -9.09 -5.65
C LYS A 37 3.24 -9.52 -5.16
N ILE A 38 2.99 -10.83 -5.11
CA ILE A 38 1.71 -11.40 -4.71
C ILE A 38 1.49 -11.20 -3.21
N VAL A 39 2.53 -11.37 -2.39
CA VAL A 39 2.45 -11.11 -0.94
C VAL A 39 2.02 -9.67 -0.66
N TRP A 40 2.64 -8.69 -1.32
CA TRP A 40 2.27 -7.29 -1.14
C TRP A 40 0.89 -6.95 -1.72
N LEU A 41 0.52 -7.56 -2.85
CA LEU A 41 -0.83 -7.39 -3.42
C LEU A 41 -1.90 -7.87 -2.45
N ILE A 42 -1.73 -9.07 -1.88
CA ILE A 42 -2.66 -9.64 -0.88
C ILE A 42 -2.65 -8.79 0.39
N ALA A 43 -1.49 -8.39 0.91
CA ALA A 43 -1.40 -7.58 2.13
C ALA A 43 -2.13 -6.24 1.98
N VAL A 44 -1.99 -5.57 0.84
CA VAL A 44 -2.69 -4.31 0.55
C VAL A 44 -4.20 -4.52 0.44
N ILE A 45 -4.66 -5.59 -0.22
CA ILE A 45 -6.11 -5.87 -0.38
C ILE A 45 -6.75 -6.31 0.95
N LEU A 46 -6.10 -7.23 1.66
CA LEU A 46 -6.65 -7.90 2.85
C LEU A 46 -6.62 -7.00 4.08
N VAL A 47 -5.66 -6.07 4.14
CA VAL A 47 -5.53 -5.11 5.23
C VAL A 47 -5.30 -3.70 4.67
N PRO A 48 -6.35 -2.97 4.24
CA PRO A 48 -6.21 -1.70 3.52
C PRO A 48 -5.62 -0.55 4.35
N PHE A 49 -5.62 -0.66 5.68
CA PHE A 49 -4.97 0.32 6.55
C PHE A 49 -3.49 -0.01 6.81
N VAL A 50 -3.21 -1.24 7.23
CA VAL A 50 -1.85 -1.66 7.63
C VAL A 50 -1.00 -2.07 6.42
N GLY A 51 -1.61 -2.67 5.41
CA GLY A 51 -0.95 -3.16 4.19
C GLY A 51 -0.17 -2.08 3.46
N PRO A 52 -0.77 -0.91 3.10
CA PRO A 52 -0.05 0.20 2.49
C PRO A 52 1.10 0.74 3.35
N ILE A 53 0.91 0.81 4.67
CA ILE A 53 1.94 1.26 5.61
C ILE A 53 3.13 0.28 5.58
N ALA A 54 2.86 -1.01 5.81
CA ALA A 54 3.88 -2.06 5.75
C ALA A 54 4.59 -2.10 4.38
N TYR A 55 3.83 -1.90 3.30
CA TYR A 55 4.37 -1.82 1.94
C TYR A 55 5.37 -0.66 1.79
N PHE A 56 5.04 0.51 2.33
CA PHE A 56 5.88 1.68 2.24
C PHE A 56 7.22 1.53 2.97
N PHE A 57 7.22 0.86 4.13
CA PHE A 57 8.42 0.65 4.96
C PHE A 57 9.27 -0.54 4.51
N ILE A 58 8.62 -1.66 4.20
CA ILE A 58 9.29 -2.95 3.94
C ILE A 58 9.22 -3.28 2.45
N GLY A 59 8.03 -3.23 1.85
CA GLY A 59 7.81 -3.65 0.46
C GLY A 59 8.60 -2.88 -0.57
N ARG A 60 8.76 -1.55 -0.40
CA ARG A 60 9.61 -0.74 -1.30
C ARG A 60 11.05 -1.21 -1.39
N LYS A 61 11.60 -1.80 -0.33
CA LYS A 61 12.99 -2.28 -0.30
C LYS A 61 13.15 -3.62 -1.04
N GLN A 62 12.07 -4.36 -1.25
CA GLN A 62 12.06 -5.67 -1.91
C GLN A 62 11.88 -5.59 -3.43
N ARG A 63 11.79 -4.37 -3.99
CA ARG A 63 11.71 -4.15 -5.43
C ARG A 63 12.99 -4.62 -6.11
N VAL A 64 12.86 -5.21 -7.30
CA VAL A 64 14.02 -5.62 -8.10
C VAL A 64 14.81 -4.37 -8.47
N LYS A 65 16.04 -4.26 -8.00
CA LYS A 65 16.99 -3.28 -8.56
C LYS A 65 17.41 -3.83 -9.92
N LYS A 66 17.01 -3.17 -11.00
CA LYS A 66 17.67 -3.39 -12.30
C LYS A 66 19.13 -3.02 -12.11
N VAL A 67 19.98 -4.03 -11.95
CA VAL A 67 21.42 -3.88 -11.99
C VAL A 67 21.71 -3.29 -13.36
N LYS A 68 22.21 -2.06 -13.41
CA LYS A 68 22.80 -1.51 -14.63
C LYS A 68 24.08 -2.30 -14.84
N GLU A 69 24.06 -3.22 -15.80
CA GLU A 69 25.26 -3.86 -16.33
C GLU A 69 26.07 -2.76 -17.04
N ASN A 70 27.35 -2.63 -16.68
CA ASN A 70 28.28 -1.62 -17.19
C ASN A 70 28.98 -2.14 -18.44
#